data_AF-A0A0N0IRC0-F1
#
_entry.id   AF-A0A0N0IRC0-F1
#
_cell.length_a   1.000
_cell.length_b   1.000
_cell.length_c   1.000
_cell.angle_alpha   90.00
_cell.angle_beta   90.00
_cell.angle_gamma   90.00
#
_symmetry.space_group_name_H-M   'P 1'
#
loop_
_entity.id
_entity.type
_entity.pdbx_description
1 polymer ?
#
loop_
_entity_poly.entity_id
_entity_poly.type
_entity_poly.pdbx_seq_one_letter_code
_entity_poly.pdbx_strand_id
1 'polypeptide(L)'
;LGKDGAYGSGSHYTGFVGVLQVRGKTLEEIVSLLKGASNPKHDFSPYLSQEDLEDLALFLKYGTLDMRTLIDYKAKKPLRGDLVAGKAVYRVCASCHGQDGRAINFLTPENPEYVGTLAKENPQEVLHKVLNGQPGNFVMPGFSFLSPAQLQDLLSYLQTLPEK
;
A
#
# COMPACT_ATOMS: atom_id res chain seq x y z
N LEU A 1 0.81 6.96 12.01
CA LEU A 1 0.10 5.87 11.28
C LEU A 1 -1.30 5.76 11.85
N GLY A 2 -2.22 5.10 11.14
CA GLY A 2 -3.61 5.01 11.57
C GLY A 2 -4.20 6.40 11.84
N LYS A 3 -4.69 6.63 13.06
CA LYS A 3 -5.25 7.89 13.56
C LYS A 3 -4.30 9.08 13.46
N ASP A 4 -2.99 8.82 13.48
CA ASP A 4 -1.93 9.82 13.35
C ASP A 4 -1.21 9.67 12.00
N GLY A 5 -1.89 9.10 10.98
CA GLY A 5 -1.34 8.83 9.65
C GLY A 5 -2.03 9.65 8.55
N ALA A 6 -1.82 9.25 7.30
CA ALA A 6 -2.46 9.88 6.14
C ALA A 6 -4.01 9.89 6.22
N TYR A 7 -4.59 8.92 6.93
CA TYR A 7 -6.03 8.83 7.19
C TYR A 7 -6.38 9.21 8.64
N GLY A 8 -5.65 10.15 9.23
CA GLY A 8 -5.93 10.69 10.57
C GLY A 8 -7.16 11.59 10.65
N SER A 9 -7.81 11.86 9.51
CA SER A 9 -9.05 12.63 9.39
C SER A 9 -9.80 12.23 8.11
N GLY A 10 -11.01 12.76 7.91
CA GLY A 10 -11.81 12.52 6.71
C GLY A 10 -12.56 11.20 6.73
N SER A 11 -13.09 10.79 5.57
CA SER A 11 -13.96 9.61 5.42
C SER A 11 -13.29 8.27 5.76
N HIS A 12 -11.96 8.21 5.71
CA HIS A 12 -11.18 7.01 6.04
C HIS A 12 -10.71 6.96 7.50
N TYR A 13 -11.09 7.94 8.33
CA TYR A 13 -10.66 7.99 9.72
C TYR A 13 -11.38 6.94 10.58
N THR A 14 -10.59 6.11 11.27
CA THR A 14 -11.10 5.03 12.13
C THR A 14 -10.77 5.21 13.61
N GLY A 15 -9.84 6.11 13.96
CA GLY A 15 -9.33 6.27 15.34
C GLY A 15 -8.32 5.21 15.81
N PHE A 16 -8.02 4.18 15.02
CA PHE A 16 -7.04 3.14 15.38
C PHE A 16 -5.59 3.60 15.16
N VAL A 17 -4.65 3.21 16.03
CA VAL A 17 -3.23 3.64 15.99
C VAL A 17 -2.41 3.09 14.79
N GLY A 18 -2.97 2.16 14.03
CA GLY A 18 -2.29 1.44 12.94
C GLY A 18 -1.68 0.12 13.38
N VAL A 19 -1.38 -0.76 12.42
CA VAL A 19 -1.07 -2.18 12.69
C VAL A 19 0.42 -2.48 12.96
N LEU A 20 1.35 -1.56 12.65
CA LEU A 20 2.78 -1.88 12.70
C LEU A 20 3.32 -2.20 14.11
N GLN A 21 2.66 -1.74 15.17
CA GLN A 21 3.06 -2.07 16.54
C GLN A 21 2.92 -3.56 16.84
N VAL A 22 2.06 -4.27 16.10
CA VAL A 22 1.83 -5.70 16.28
C VAL A 22 3.07 -6.54 15.94
N ARG A 23 4.02 -5.99 15.18
CA ARG A 23 5.27 -6.66 14.80
C ARG A 23 6.14 -7.07 16.00
N GLY A 24 6.00 -6.36 17.12
CA GLY A 24 6.68 -6.66 18.38
C GLY A 24 6.10 -7.83 19.18
N LYS A 25 4.92 -8.35 18.79
CA LYS A 25 4.23 -9.46 19.45
C LYS A 25 4.65 -10.82 18.91
N THR A 26 4.41 -11.90 19.65
CA THR A 26 4.57 -13.28 19.13
C THR A 26 3.46 -13.59 18.11
N LEU A 27 3.65 -14.63 17.29
CA LEU A 27 2.61 -15.03 16.32
C LEU A 27 1.33 -15.47 17.03
N GLU A 28 1.45 -16.17 18.16
CA GLU A 28 0.32 -16.63 18.98
C GLU A 28 -0.46 -15.44 19.55
N GLU A 29 0.23 -14.40 20.02
CA GLU A 29 -0.42 -13.16 20.46
C GLU A 29 -1.16 -12.48 19.30
N ILE A 30 -0.58 -12.41 18.11
CA ILE A 30 -1.22 -11.80 16.95
C ILE A 30 -2.48 -12.58 16.56
N VAL A 31 -2.40 -13.90 16.45
CA VAL A 31 -3.55 -14.76 16.17
C VAL A 31 -4.63 -14.60 17.24
N SER A 32 -4.26 -14.54 18.52
CA SER A 32 -5.21 -14.29 19.61
C SER A 32 -5.96 -12.95 19.44
N LEU A 33 -5.25 -11.88 19.03
CA LEU A 33 -5.87 -10.60 18.73
C LEU A 33 -6.83 -10.68 17.53
N LEU A 34 -6.46 -11.40 16.47
CA LEU A 34 -7.30 -11.63 15.28
C LEU A 34 -8.54 -12.48 15.59
N LYS A 35 -8.53 -13.22 16.70
CA LYS A 35 -9.67 -13.99 17.24
C LYS A 35 -10.46 -13.20 18.28
N GLY A 36 -10.32 -11.87 18.28
CA GLY A 36 -11.12 -10.96 19.10
C GLY A 36 -10.73 -10.89 20.58
N ALA A 37 -9.59 -11.44 21.01
CA ALA A 37 -9.21 -11.48 22.44
C ALA A 37 -9.15 -10.09 23.10
N SER A 38 -8.81 -9.05 22.33
CA SER A 38 -8.82 -7.65 22.80
C SER A 38 -10.07 -6.88 22.41
N ASN A 39 -10.78 -7.31 21.37
CA ASN A 39 -11.98 -6.65 20.86
C ASN A 39 -12.84 -7.66 20.08
N PRO A 40 -14.00 -8.09 20.63
CA PRO A 40 -14.88 -9.04 19.96
C PRO A 40 -15.40 -8.57 18.59
N LYS A 41 -15.39 -7.26 18.32
CA LYS A 41 -15.77 -6.71 16.99
C LYS A 41 -14.70 -6.93 15.92
N HIS A 42 -13.51 -7.39 16.31
CA HIS A 42 -12.41 -7.77 15.42
C HIS A 42 -12.09 -9.26 15.55
N ASP A 43 -13.11 -10.08 15.83
CA ASP A 43 -13.00 -11.53 15.73
C ASP A 43 -13.23 -11.96 14.27
N PHE A 44 -12.15 -12.35 13.60
CA PHE A 44 -12.16 -12.83 12.22
C PHE A 44 -12.30 -14.35 12.11
N SER A 45 -12.26 -15.08 13.23
CA SER A 45 -12.34 -16.55 13.24
C SER A 45 -13.62 -17.16 12.66
N PRO A 46 -14.77 -16.46 12.61
CA PRO A 46 -15.93 -16.97 11.88
C PRO A 46 -15.79 -16.93 10.35
N TYR A 47 -14.81 -16.19 9.82
CA TYR A 47 -14.67 -15.90 8.39
C TYR A 47 -13.37 -16.43 7.77
N LEU A 48 -12.34 -16.64 8.60
CA LEU A 48 -11.01 -17.08 8.20
C LEU A 48 -10.68 -18.40 8.87
N SER A 49 -10.07 -19.32 8.12
CA SER A 49 -9.55 -20.56 8.69
C SER A 49 -8.40 -20.29 9.66
N GLN A 50 -8.02 -21.29 10.45
CA GLN A 50 -6.86 -21.17 11.33
C GLN A 50 -5.58 -20.88 10.52
N GLU A 51 -5.44 -21.49 9.33
CA GLU A 51 -4.32 -21.25 8.42
C GLU A 51 -4.33 -19.80 7.90
N ASP A 52 -5.48 -19.27 7.46
CA ASP A 52 -5.61 -17.88 7.01
C ASP A 52 -5.25 -16.87 8.12
N LEU A 53 -5.61 -17.17 9.37
CA LEU A 53 -5.27 -16.33 10.53
C LEU A 53 -3.76 -16.35 10.82
N GLU A 54 -3.12 -17.50 10.67
CA GLU A 54 -1.67 -17.66 10.82
C GLU A 54 -0.91 -16.94 9.70
N ASP A 55 -1.36 -17.05 8.47
CA ASP A 55 -0.82 -16.33 7.31
C ASP A 55 -0.96 -14.82 7.49
N LEU A 56 -2.13 -14.35 7.93
CA LEU A 56 -2.33 -12.94 8.24
C LEU A 56 -1.42 -12.47 9.38
N ALA A 57 -1.21 -13.31 10.41
CA ALA A 57 -0.30 -12.99 11.50
C ALA A 57 1.16 -12.88 11.02
N LEU A 58 1.60 -13.80 10.14
CA LEU A 58 2.91 -13.76 9.50
C LEU A 58 3.07 -12.49 8.65
N PHE A 59 2.07 -12.15 7.84
CA PHE A 59 2.08 -10.94 7.04
C PHE A 59 2.16 -9.68 7.90
N LEU A 60 1.34 -9.58 8.96
CA LEU A 60 1.35 -8.45 9.87
C LEU A 60 2.71 -8.28 10.56
N LYS A 61 3.35 -9.38 10.97
CA LYS A 61 4.64 -9.38 11.67
C LYS A 61 5.82 -9.06 10.74
N TYR A 62 5.85 -9.69 9.56
CA TYR A 62 7.03 -9.69 8.68
C TYR A 62 6.81 -9.03 7.32
N GLY A 63 5.59 -9.09 6.78
CA GLY A 63 5.25 -8.59 5.44
C GLY A 63 4.92 -7.09 5.38
N THR A 64 4.64 -6.44 6.51
CA THR A 64 4.31 -5.00 6.53
C THR A 64 5.54 -4.09 6.45
N LEU A 65 5.43 -3.03 5.64
CA LEU A 65 6.46 -2.01 5.48
C LEU A 65 6.01 -0.67 6.07
N ASP A 66 6.86 -0.04 6.89
CA ASP A 66 6.63 1.32 7.36
C ASP A 66 6.94 2.33 6.26
N MET A 67 5.91 2.73 5.51
CA MET A 67 6.02 3.67 4.39
C MET A 67 6.57 5.04 4.80
N ARG A 68 6.56 5.41 6.09
CA ARG A 68 7.19 6.65 6.58
C ARG A 68 8.71 6.64 6.42
N THR A 69 9.29 5.46 6.25
CA THR A 69 10.72 5.31 5.94
C THR A 69 11.06 5.57 4.47
N LEU A 70 10.03 5.70 3.61
CA LEU A 70 10.18 5.91 2.17
C LEU A 70 9.53 7.20 1.67
N ILE A 71 8.54 7.73 2.38
CA ILE A 71 7.71 8.86 1.93
C ILE A 71 7.69 9.96 3.00
N ASP A 72 7.94 11.19 2.57
CA ASP A 72 7.50 12.38 3.30
C ASP A 72 5.98 12.53 3.10
N TYR A 73 5.21 12.20 4.13
CA TYR A 73 3.75 12.26 4.10
C TYR A 73 3.18 13.68 3.94
N LYS A 74 3.91 14.70 4.39
CA LYS A 74 3.48 16.09 4.27
C LYS A 74 3.69 16.59 2.85
N ALA A 75 4.86 16.33 2.28
CA ALA A 75 5.17 16.69 0.90
C ALA A 75 4.50 15.75 -0.12
N LYS A 76 4.06 14.57 0.32
CA LYS A 76 3.63 13.45 -0.53
C LYS A 76 4.70 13.08 -1.56
N LYS A 77 5.98 13.14 -1.16
CA LYS A 77 7.14 12.85 -2.02
C LYS A 77 7.93 11.68 -1.46
N PRO A 78 8.58 10.87 -2.30
CA PRO A 78 9.57 9.92 -1.80
C PRO A 78 10.73 10.67 -1.14
N LEU A 79 11.34 10.10 -0.11
CA LEU A 79 12.45 10.73 0.62
C LEU A 79 13.73 10.84 -0.23
N ARG A 80 13.82 10.01 -1.27
CA ARG A 80 14.85 10.03 -2.31
C ARG A 80 14.29 9.47 -3.61
N GLY A 81 15.01 9.61 -4.71
CA GLY A 81 14.82 8.72 -5.85
C GLY A 81 15.54 9.15 -7.11
N ASP A 82 15.82 8.17 -7.95
CA ASP A 82 16.41 8.30 -9.27
C ASP A 82 15.34 8.10 -10.34
N LEU A 83 15.09 9.14 -11.14
CA LEU A 83 14.09 9.11 -12.22
C LEU A 83 14.43 8.11 -13.33
N VAL A 84 15.71 7.92 -13.63
CA VAL A 84 16.17 6.99 -14.67
C VAL A 84 15.96 5.55 -14.19
N ALA A 85 16.35 5.26 -12.94
CA ALA A 85 16.09 3.95 -12.33
C ALA A 85 14.59 3.66 -12.20
N GLY A 86 13.80 4.66 -11.76
CA GLY A 86 12.35 4.56 -11.64
C GLY A 86 11.67 4.29 -12.98
N LYS A 87 12.10 4.98 -14.03
CA LYS A 87 11.63 4.75 -15.40
C LYS A 87 11.95 3.33 -15.87
N ALA A 88 13.12 2.80 -15.51
CA ALA A 88 13.49 1.43 -15.87
C ALA A 88 12.56 0.40 -15.20
N VAL A 89 12.21 0.60 -13.93
CA VAL A 89 11.22 -0.24 -13.22
C VAL A 89 9.82 -0.10 -13.86
N TYR A 90 9.41 1.13 -14.18
CA TYR A 90 8.09 1.40 -14.77
C TYR A 90 7.84 0.70 -16.12
N ARG A 91 8.89 0.30 -16.85
CA ARG A 91 8.73 -0.41 -18.14
C ARG A 91 7.84 -1.65 -18.03
N VAL A 92 7.88 -2.35 -16.91
CA VAL A 92 7.01 -3.51 -16.64
C VAL A 92 5.57 -3.05 -16.39
N CYS A 93 5.37 -1.94 -15.68
CA CYS A 93 4.05 -1.38 -15.39
C CYS A 93 3.38 -0.81 -16.66
N ALA A 94 4.18 -0.25 -17.58
CA ALA A 94 3.71 0.40 -18.80
C ALA A 94 3.00 -0.56 -19.77
N SER A 95 3.21 -1.88 -19.67
CA SER A 95 2.49 -2.86 -20.50
C SER A 95 0.98 -2.83 -20.26
N CYS A 96 0.56 -2.47 -19.05
CA CYS A 96 -0.85 -2.37 -18.67
C CYS A 96 -1.28 -0.92 -18.48
N HIS A 97 -0.45 -0.09 -17.84
CA HIS A 97 -0.79 1.30 -17.53
C HIS A 97 -0.50 2.29 -18.68
N GLY A 98 0.15 1.84 -19.76
CA GLY A 98 0.59 2.69 -20.87
C GLY A 98 1.84 3.49 -20.54
N GLN A 99 2.51 4.03 -21.56
CA GLN A 99 3.75 4.80 -21.37
C GLN A 99 3.52 6.10 -20.56
N ASP A 100 2.32 6.67 -20.66
CA ASP A 100 1.91 7.88 -19.95
C ASP A 100 1.07 7.59 -18.68
N GLY A 101 0.85 6.32 -18.34
CA GLY A 101 0.13 5.94 -17.12
C GLY A 101 -1.38 6.08 -17.17
N ARG A 102 -1.98 6.40 -18.34
CA ARG A 102 -3.42 6.68 -18.49
C ARG A 102 -4.23 5.58 -19.17
N ALA A 103 -3.62 4.44 -19.49
CA ALA A 103 -4.31 3.36 -20.20
C ALA A 103 -5.44 2.69 -19.38
N ILE A 104 -5.39 2.81 -18.05
CA ILE A 104 -6.42 2.28 -17.14
C ILE A 104 -6.88 3.44 -16.26
N ASN A 105 -8.16 3.79 -16.38
CA ASN A 105 -8.83 4.70 -15.45
C ASN A 105 -9.32 3.91 -14.23
N PHE A 106 -8.92 4.32 -13.03
CA PHE A 106 -9.26 3.65 -11.78
C PHE A 106 -10.64 4.06 -11.22
N LEU A 107 -11.23 5.12 -11.75
CA LEU A 107 -12.54 5.63 -11.35
C LEU A 107 -13.49 5.69 -12.57
N THR A 108 -14.20 6.80 -12.76
CA THR A 108 -15.19 6.96 -13.84
C THR A 108 -14.65 7.89 -14.93
N PRO A 109 -15.19 7.87 -16.15
CA PRO A 109 -14.80 8.80 -17.20
C PRO A 109 -14.97 10.28 -16.81
N GLU A 110 -15.96 10.61 -15.97
CA GLU A 110 -16.27 11.98 -15.54
C GLU A 110 -15.35 12.48 -14.42
N ASN A 111 -14.75 11.57 -13.66
CA ASN A 111 -13.75 11.87 -12.63
C ASN A 111 -12.63 10.84 -12.71
N PRO A 112 -11.74 10.95 -13.72
CA PRO A 112 -10.74 9.93 -13.96
C PRO A 112 -9.63 9.98 -12.91
N GLU A 113 -9.07 8.81 -12.63
CA GLU A 113 -7.88 8.65 -11.80
C GLU A 113 -6.91 7.71 -12.50
N TYR A 114 -5.65 8.14 -12.59
CA TYR A 114 -4.58 7.43 -13.28
C TYR A 114 -3.39 7.23 -12.35
N VAL A 115 -2.36 6.50 -12.82
CA VAL A 115 -1.16 6.24 -12.03
C VAL A 115 -0.51 7.54 -11.53
N GLY A 116 -0.40 8.55 -12.38
CA GLY A 116 0.17 9.85 -12.02
C GLY A 116 -0.66 10.61 -10.99
N THR A 117 -1.99 10.55 -11.10
CA THR A 117 -2.92 11.14 -10.12
C THR A 117 -2.72 10.51 -8.74
N LEU A 118 -2.85 9.18 -8.65
CA LEU A 118 -2.75 8.47 -7.38
C LEU A 118 -1.35 8.59 -6.76
N ALA A 119 -0.29 8.58 -7.58
CA ALA A 119 1.09 8.73 -7.10
C ALA A 119 1.34 10.09 -6.42
N LYS A 120 0.68 11.15 -6.87
CA LYS A 120 0.80 12.50 -6.27
C LYS A 120 -0.16 12.70 -5.10
N GLU A 121 -1.40 12.19 -5.21
CA GLU A 121 -2.42 12.40 -4.20
C GLU A 121 -2.27 11.45 -2.99
N ASN A 122 -1.83 10.21 -3.22
CA ASN A 122 -1.81 9.13 -2.23
C ASN A 122 -0.63 8.16 -2.44
N PRO A 123 0.62 8.63 -2.30
CA PRO A 123 1.82 7.84 -2.61
C PRO A 123 1.95 6.55 -1.76
N GLN A 124 1.47 6.57 -0.51
CA GLN A 124 1.50 5.39 0.37
C GLN A 124 0.58 4.27 -0.12
N GLU A 125 -0.58 4.61 -0.69
CA GLU A 125 -1.48 3.63 -1.28
C GLU A 125 -0.86 3.04 -2.55
N VAL A 126 -0.23 3.87 -3.38
CA VAL A 126 0.50 3.40 -4.56
C VAL A 126 1.57 2.40 -4.18
N LEU A 127 2.47 2.74 -3.24
CA LEU A 127 3.52 1.79 -2.83
C LEU A 127 2.97 0.53 -2.19
N HIS A 128 1.87 0.63 -1.45
CA HIS A 128 1.21 -0.55 -0.88
C HIS A 128 0.65 -1.48 -1.96
N LYS A 129 -0.03 -0.93 -2.98
CA LYS A 129 -0.56 -1.68 -4.12
C LYS A 129 0.56 -2.24 -5.00
N VAL A 130 1.66 -1.51 -5.19
CA VAL A 130 2.83 -2.03 -5.91
C VAL A 130 3.40 -3.25 -5.19
N LEU A 131 3.49 -3.24 -3.86
CA LEU A 131 4.02 -4.39 -3.11
C LEU A 131 3.06 -5.58 -3.07
N ASN A 132 1.76 -5.33 -2.88
CA ASN A 132 0.79 -6.38 -2.50
C ASN A 132 -0.27 -6.67 -3.56
N GLY A 133 -0.31 -5.89 -4.64
CA GLY A 133 -1.35 -5.96 -5.67
C GLY A 133 -2.63 -5.21 -5.29
N GLN A 134 -3.62 -5.24 -6.19
CA GLN A 134 -4.93 -4.66 -5.96
C GLN A 134 -5.94 -5.74 -5.53
N PRO A 135 -6.56 -5.64 -4.34
CA PRO A 135 -7.58 -6.59 -3.91
C PRO A 135 -8.72 -6.73 -4.91
N GLY A 136 -9.12 -7.95 -5.22
CA GLY A 136 -10.22 -8.25 -6.15
C GLY A 136 -9.92 -7.96 -7.63
N ASN A 137 -8.71 -7.51 -7.98
CA ASN A 137 -8.30 -7.27 -9.35
C ASN A 137 -6.98 -8.00 -9.66
N PHE A 138 -7.10 -9.18 -10.27
CA PHE A 138 -5.96 -10.02 -10.63
C PHE A 138 -5.02 -9.39 -11.68
N VAL A 139 -5.41 -8.29 -12.33
CA VAL A 139 -4.59 -7.62 -13.36
C VAL A 139 -3.46 -6.78 -12.75
N MET A 140 -3.61 -6.31 -11.50
CA MET A 140 -2.53 -5.59 -10.79
C MET A 140 -1.92 -6.51 -9.73
N PRO A 141 -0.85 -7.27 -10.07
CA PRO A 141 -0.18 -8.17 -9.14
C PRO A 141 0.70 -7.40 -8.13
N GLY A 142 1.13 -8.11 -7.08
CA GLY A 142 2.13 -7.62 -6.14
C GLY A 142 3.57 -7.83 -6.64
N PHE A 143 4.39 -6.80 -6.49
CA PHE A 143 5.82 -6.76 -6.80
C PHE A 143 6.64 -6.72 -5.50
N SER A 144 6.35 -7.63 -4.57
CA SER A 144 6.97 -7.69 -3.24
C SER A 144 8.49 -7.89 -3.23
N PHE A 145 9.05 -8.30 -4.38
CA PHE A 145 10.49 -8.43 -4.60
C PHE A 145 11.21 -7.09 -4.86
N LEU A 146 10.50 -5.98 -5.06
CA LEU A 146 11.12 -4.67 -5.21
C LEU A 146 11.71 -4.19 -3.88
N SER A 147 12.96 -3.76 -3.93
CA SER A 147 13.62 -3.19 -2.77
C SER A 147 13.05 -1.82 -2.37
N PRO A 148 13.23 -1.37 -1.12
CA PRO A 148 12.84 -0.03 -0.68
C PRO A 148 13.45 1.13 -1.49
N ALA A 149 14.61 0.92 -2.12
CA ALA A 149 15.21 1.89 -3.04
C ALA A 149 14.42 1.96 -4.35
N GLN A 150 14.17 0.80 -4.97
CA GLN A 150 13.41 0.70 -6.22
C GLN A 150 11.98 1.23 -6.10
N LEU A 151 11.33 1.05 -4.95
CA LEU A 151 10.01 1.64 -4.70
C LEU A 151 10.04 3.17 -4.70
N GLN A 152 11.08 3.78 -4.09
CA GLN A 152 11.25 5.23 -4.05
C GLN A 152 11.61 5.81 -5.41
N ASP A 153 12.47 5.12 -6.17
CA ASP A 153 12.81 5.46 -7.55
C ASP A 153 11.56 5.37 -8.44
N LEU A 154 10.81 4.28 -8.34
CA LEU A 154 9.55 4.10 -9.05
C LEU A 154 8.56 5.22 -8.71
N LEU A 155 8.30 5.48 -7.42
CA LEU A 155 7.39 6.55 -7.01
C LEU A 155 7.85 7.92 -7.53
N SER A 156 9.15 8.20 -7.50
CA SER A 156 9.72 9.43 -8.08
C SER A 156 9.35 9.56 -9.56
N TYR A 157 9.47 8.49 -10.33
CA TYR A 157 9.08 8.47 -11.74
C TYR A 157 7.56 8.57 -11.94
N LEU A 158 6.76 7.81 -11.17
CA LEU A 158 5.29 7.84 -11.28
C LEU A 158 4.73 9.24 -11.07
N GLN A 159 5.34 10.02 -10.17
CA GLN A 159 4.96 11.41 -9.92
C GLN A 159 5.33 12.40 -11.05
N THR A 160 6.04 11.95 -12.08
CA THR A 160 6.25 12.72 -13.32
C THR A 160 5.17 12.47 -14.38
N LEU A 161 4.38 11.40 -14.21
CA LEU A 161 3.32 11.05 -15.16
C LEU A 161 2.16 12.06 -15.12
N PRO A 162 1.43 12.23 -16.23
CA PRO A 162 0.25 13.08 -16.28
C PRO A 162 -0.79 12.77 -15.19
N GLU A 163 -1.42 13.83 -14.71
CA GLU A 163 -2.67 13.78 -13.93
C GLU A 163 -3.89 13.76 -14.86
N LYS A 164 -5.08 13.68 -14.24
CA LYS A 164 -6.38 13.87 -14.90
C LYS A 164 -6.48 15.21 -15.62
#